data_AF-A0A358ATP6-F1
#
_entry.id   AF-A0A358ATP6-F1
#
_cell.length_a   1.000
_cell.length_b   1.000
_cell.length_c   1.000
_cell.angle_alpha   90.00
_cell.angle_beta   90.00
_cell.angle_gamma   90.00
#
_symmetry.space_group_name_H-M   'P 1'
#
loop_
_entity.id
_entity.type
_entity.pdbx_description
1 polymer ?
#
loop_
_entity_poly.entity_id
_entity_poly.type
_entity_poly.pdbx_seq_one_letter_code
_entity_poly.pdbx_strand_id
1 'polypeptide(L)'
;LHKIVDGGTDKSFGIEVARLAGVPKEVIGRAKERMQVLQNFEFSFASKDEAPAPVTSVPKSVRALAGLNADTLTPIEALNIVYAIKQELEVRP
;
A
#
# COMPACT_ATOMS: atom_id res chain seq x y z
N LEU A 1 -16.27 -26.79 -24.74
CA LEU A 1 -15.86 -25.77 -25.74
C LEU A 1 -14.87 -24.82 -25.07
N HIS A 2 -13.58 -24.94 -25.35
CA HIS A 2 -12.56 -24.01 -24.88
C HIS A 2 -11.85 -23.46 -26.12
N LYS A 3 -11.85 -22.13 -26.28
CA LYS A 3 -11.15 -21.44 -27.36
C LYS A 3 -9.91 -20.80 -26.75
N ILE A 4 -8.74 -21.22 -27.20
CA ILE A 4 -7.46 -20.58 -26.83
C ILE A 4 -7.34 -19.36 -27.75
N VAL A 5 -7.15 -18.19 -27.16
CA VAL A 5 -7.00 -16.92 -27.86
C VAL A 5 -5.66 -16.33 -27.40
N ASP A 6 -4.88 -15.81 -28.34
CA ASP A 6 -3.60 -15.19 -28.01
C ASP A 6 -3.84 -13.90 -27.21
N GLY A 7 -3.29 -13.85 -25.99
CA GLY A 7 -3.44 -12.73 -25.04
C GLY A 7 -3.46 -13.20 -23.58
N GLY A 8 -2.92 -12.38 -22.68
CA GLY A 8 -3.10 -12.54 -21.22
C GLY A 8 -4.48 -12.09 -20.78
N THR A 9 -4.98 -12.58 -19.64
CA THR A 9 -6.22 -12.10 -19.03
C THR A 9 -5.93 -11.17 -17.86
N ASP A 10 -6.51 -9.98 -17.86
CA ASP A 10 -6.38 -9.03 -16.73
C ASP A 10 -7.33 -9.39 -15.57
N LYS A 11 -8.22 -10.37 -15.76
CA LYS A 11 -9.28 -10.71 -14.80
C LYS A 11 -9.01 -12.06 -14.16
N SER A 12 -8.69 -12.02 -12.87
CA SER A 12 -8.54 -13.22 -12.05
C SER A 12 -9.87 -13.64 -11.43
N PHE A 13 -10.35 -14.84 -11.77
CA PHE A 13 -11.60 -15.41 -11.22
C PHE A 13 -11.39 -16.29 -9.98
N GLY A 14 -10.16 -16.36 -9.43
CA GLY A 14 -9.82 -17.28 -8.34
C GLY A 14 -10.71 -17.13 -7.09
N ILE A 15 -11.11 -15.91 -6.74
CA ILE A 15 -12.00 -15.65 -5.60
C ILE A 15 -13.44 -16.12 -5.87
N GLU A 16 -13.89 -16.05 -7.13
CA GLU A 16 -15.20 -16.55 -7.57
C GLU A 16 -15.26 -18.08 -7.43
N VAL A 17 -14.20 -18.76 -7.87
CA VAL A 17 -14.06 -20.22 -7.76
C VAL A 17 -13.95 -20.66 -6.30
N ALA A 18 -13.18 -19.94 -5.47
CA ALA A 18 -13.06 -20.23 -4.04
C ALA A 18 -14.42 -20.18 -3.32
N ARG A 19 -15.31 -19.26 -3.72
CA ARG A 19 -16.68 -19.22 -3.19
C ARG A 19 -17.51 -20.41 -3.60
N LEU A 20 -17.42 -20.83 -4.87
CA LEU A 20 -18.10 -22.02 -5.37
C LEU A 20 -17.61 -23.30 -4.69
N ALA A 21 -16.33 -23.32 -4.29
CA ALA A 21 -15.70 -24.41 -3.54
C ALA A 21 -16.06 -24.42 -2.03
N GLY A 22 -16.87 -23.46 -1.54
CA GLY A 22 -17.34 -23.44 -0.16
C GLY A 22 -16.35 -22.84 0.85
N VAL A 23 -15.38 -22.04 0.41
CA VAL A 23 -14.47 -21.32 1.32
C VAL A 23 -15.25 -20.37 2.23
N PRO A 24 -14.92 -20.26 3.53
CA PRO A 24 -15.62 -19.38 4.46
C PRO A 24 -15.67 -17.91 4.01
N LYS A 25 -16.81 -17.25 4.24
CA LYS A 25 -17.05 -15.85 3.82
C LYS A 25 -16.03 -14.86 4.39
N GLU A 26 -15.55 -15.09 5.61
CA GLU A 26 -14.55 -14.24 6.26
C GLU A 26 -13.20 -14.26 5.51
N VAL A 27 -12.80 -15.43 5.02
CA VAL A 27 -11.56 -15.61 4.24
C VAL A 27 -11.70 -14.93 2.88
N ILE A 28 -12.84 -15.09 2.22
CA ILE A 28 -13.16 -14.43 0.96
C ILE A 28 -13.16 -12.90 1.12
N GLY A 29 -13.71 -12.39 2.22
CA GLY A 29 -13.73 -10.96 2.53
C GLY A 29 -12.31 -10.38 2.66
N ARG A 30 -11.45 -11.01 3.47
CA ARG A 30 -10.04 -10.60 3.62
C ARG A 30 -9.26 -10.70 2.32
N ALA A 31 -9.50 -11.74 1.51
CA ALA A 31 -8.86 -11.88 0.21
C ALA A 31 -9.23 -10.73 -0.74
N LYS A 32 -10.50 -10.31 -0.75
CA LYS A 32 -10.96 -9.16 -1.55
C LYS A 32 -10.32 -7.84 -1.11
N GLU A 33 -10.22 -7.61 0.20
CA GLU A 33 -9.56 -6.42 0.74
C GLU A 33 -8.09 -6.34 0.29
N ARG A 34 -7.33 -7.43 0.42
CA ARG A 34 -5.95 -7.51 -0.05
C ARG A 34 -5.83 -7.31 -1.56
N MET A 35 -6.75 -7.88 -2.33
CA MET A 35 -6.80 -7.70 -3.78
C MET A 35 -7.00 -6.22 -4.16
N GLN A 36 -7.88 -5.49 -3.48
CA GLN A 36 -8.08 -4.07 -3.73
C GLN A 36 -6.82 -3.24 -3.41
N VAL A 37 -6.14 -3.55 -2.30
CA VAL A 37 -4.88 -2.88 -1.93
C VAL A 37 -3.81 -3.10 -3.01
N LEU A 38 -3.65 -4.33 -3.49
CA LEU A 38 -2.67 -4.67 -4.52
C LEU A 38 -3.01 -4.06 -5.88
N GLN A 39 -4.29 -4.07 -6.29
CA GLN A 39 -4.71 -3.44 -7.53
C GLN A 39 -4.45 -1.93 -7.52
N ASN A 40 -4.78 -1.25 -6.43
CA ASN A 40 -4.49 0.18 -6.30
C ASN A 40 -2.98 0.47 -6.33
N PHE A 41 -2.16 -0.44 -5.79
CA PHE A 41 -0.71 -0.35 -5.87
C PHE A 41 -0.25 -0.50 -7.33
N GLU A 42 -0.62 -1.57 -8.03
CA GLU A 42 -0.26 -1.83 -9.44
C GLU A 42 -0.63 -0.66 -10.38
N PHE A 43 -1.82 -0.06 -10.22
CA PHE A 43 -2.20 1.13 -10.99
C PHE A 43 -1.31 2.36 -10.72
N SER A 44 -0.71 2.45 -9.54
CA SER A 44 0.24 3.51 -9.20
C SER A 44 1.61 3.31 -9.86
N PHE A 45 1.98 2.07 -10.20
CA PHE A 45 3.25 1.75 -10.90
C PHE A 45 3.12 1.64 -12.42
N ALA A 46 1.90 1.44 -12.94
CA ALA A 46 1.64 1.32 -14.38
C ALA A 46 1.87 2.62 -15.19
N SER A 47 2.27 3.73 -14.55
CA SER A 47 2.56 5.01 -15.22
C SER A 47 4.05 5.25 -15.52
N LYS A 48 4.96 4.28 -15.31
CA LYS A 48 6.37 4.47 -15.67
C LYS A 48 6.99 3.19 -16.26
N ASP A 49 7.30 3.25 -17.55
CA ASP A 49 8.38 2.50 -18.16
C ASP A 49 9.72 2.90 -17.49
N GLU A 50 10.03 2.32 -16.33
CA GLU A 50 11.38 2.32 -15.79
C GLU A 50 11.52 1.19 -14.78
N ALA A 51 12.67 0.52 -14.80
CA ALA A 51 13.01 -0.64 -13.98
C ALA A 51 12.56 -0.50 -12.51
N PRO A 52 12.23 -1.61 -11.81
CA PRO A 52 11.71 -1.56 -10.45
C PRO A 52 12.73 -0.89 -9.52
N ALA A 53 12.52 0.40 -9.25
CA ALA A 53 13.24 1.11 -8.21
C ALA A 53 12.85 0.49 -6.87
N PRO A 54 13.80 0.31 -5.93
CA PRO A 54 13.51 -0.30 -4.65
C PRO A 54 12.40 0.47 -3.94
N VAL A 55 11.37 -0.29 -3.53
CA VAL A 55 10.22 0.12 -2.72
C VAL A 55 10.65 0.56 -1.31
N THR A 56 11.48 1.58 -1.22
CA THR A 56 11.88 2.22 0.04
C THR A 56 12.01 3.73 -0.16
N SER A 57 10.98 4.37 -0.74
CA SER A 57 10.79 5.80 -0.54
C SER A 57 10.22 6.02 0.86
N VAL A 58 11.05 5.80 1.88
CA VAL A 58 10.71 6.15 3.26
C VAL A 58 10.28 7.62 3.26
N PRO A 59 9.09 7.96 3.78
CA PRO A 59 8.65 9.35 3.82
C PRO A 59 9.70 10.19 4.52
N LYS A 60 9.96 11.39 4.02
CA LYS A 60 10.93 12.32 4.63
C LYS A 60 10.65 12.54 6.11
N SER A 61 9.38 12.57 6.51
CA SER A 61 8.92 12.63 7.89
C SER A 61 9.33 11.43 8.74
N VAL A 62 9.29 10.21 8.19
CA VAL A 62 9.74 8.99 8.87
C VAL A 62 11.27 8.98 9.02
N ARG A 63 12.00 9.51 8.03
CA ARG A 63 13.44 9.70 8.14
C ARG A 63 13.81 10.75 9.19
N ALA A 64 13.00 11.79 9.36
CA ALA A 64 13.18 12.79 10.41
C ALA A 64 13.01 12.18 11.82
N LEU A 65 12.10 11.21 11.99
CA LEU A 65 11.92 10.49 13.25
C LEU A 65 13.10 9.56 13.59
N ALA A 66 13.73 8.95 12.59
CA ALA A 66 14.81 7.99 12.81
C ALA A 66 16.07 8.59 13.46
N GLY A 67 16.27 9.91 13.35
CA GLY A 67 17.42 10.61 13.95
C GLY A 67 17.15 11.23 15.32
N LEU A 68 15.93 11.12 15.86
CA LEU A 68 15.54 11.76 17.11
C LEU A 68 15.76 10.83 18.30
N ASN A 69 16.31 11.38 19.39
CA ASN A 69 16.43 10.68 20.66
C ASN A 69 15.31 11.15 21.61
N ALA A 70 14.34 10.29 21.86
CA ALA A 70 13.18 10.58 22.70
C ALA A 70 13.54 10.84 24.17
N ASP A 71 14.65 10.27 24.67
CA ASP A 71 15.02 10.34 26.08
C ASP A 71 15.66 11.67 26.47
N THR A 72 16.14 12.43 25.50
CA THR A 72 16.80 13.73 25.70
C THR A 72 15.91 14.93 25.37
N LEU A 73 14.76 14.70 24.74
CA LEU A 73 13.86 15.76 24.31
C LEU A 73 13.05 16.30 25.48
N THR A 74 12.92 17.62 25.55
CA THR A 74 11.97 18.22 26.48
C THR A 74 10.53 17.98 25.97
N PRO A 75 9.53 17.86 26.87
CA PRO A 75 8.15 17.63 26.46
C PRO A 75 7.61 18.66 25.45
N ILE A 76 8.07 19.91 25.54
CA ILE A 76 7.65 20.98 24.63
C ILE A 76 8.26 20.85 23.23
N GLU A 77 9.51 20.41 23.14
CA GLU A 77 10.20 20.15 21.86
C GLU A 77 9.56 18.96 21.14
N ALA A 78 9.25 17.89 21.86
CA ALA A 78 8.56 16.73 21.31
C ALA A 78 7.21 17.15 20.69
N LEU A 79 6.44 17.98 21.40
CA LEU A 79 5.16 18.48 20.90
C LEU A 79 5.33 19.33 19.64
N ASN A 80 6.32 20.23 19.60
CA ASN A 80 6.61 21.07 18.43
C ASN A 80 6.98 20.24 17.20
N ILE A 81 7.78 19.18 17.37
CA ILE A 81 8.18 18.28 16.29
C ILE A 81 6.95 17.55 15.71
N VAL A 82 6.04 17.07 16.58
CA VAL A 82 4.79 16.42 16.16
C VAL A 82 3.92 17.36 15.33
N TYR A 83 3.79 18.63 15.75
CA TYR A 83 3.06 19.64 14.98
C TYR A 83 3.69 19.91 13.62
N ALA A 84 5.02 20.02 13.54
CA ALA A 84 5.73 20.24 12.28
C ALA A 84 5.51 19.10 11.29
N ILE A 85 5.57 17.84 11.76
CA ILE A 85 5.31 16.67 10.92
C ILE A 85 3.85 16.63 10.46
N LYS A 86 2.89 16.98 11.33
CA LYS A 86 1.48 17.03 10.96
C LYS A 86 1.24 18.02 9.81
N GLN A 87 1.82 19.22 9.88
CA GLN A 87 1.71 20.21 8.81
C GLN A 87 2.33 19.71 7.49
N GLU A 88 3.49 19.05 7.52
CA GLU A 88 4.12 18.50 6.31
C GLU A 88 3.26 17.41 5.65
N LEU A 89 2.49 16.64 6.43
CA LEU A 89 1.58 15.61 5.93
C LEU A 89 0.23 16.17 5.46
N GLU A 90 -0.25 17.27 6.05
CA GLU A 90 -1.55 17.91 5.75
C GLU A 90 -1.48 18.80 4.49
N VAL A 91 -0.28 19.29 4.14
CA VAL A 91 -0.02 20.13 2.95
C VAL A 91 0.08 19.32 1.65
N ARG A 92 -0.03 17.99 1.70
CA ARG A 92 0.06 17.12 0.52
C ARG A 92 -1.36 16.84 -0.04
N PRO A 93 -1.78 17.47 -1.15
CA PRO A 93 -3.04 17.14 -1.82
C PRO A 93 -3.01 15.74 -2.46
#